data_AF-A0A2G2ALQ9-F1
#
_entry.id   AF-A0A2G2ALQ9-F1
#
_cell.length_a   1.000
_cell.length_b   1.000
_cell.length_c   1.000
_cell.angle_alpha   90.00
_cell.angle_beta   90.00
_cell.angle_gamma   90.00
#
_symmetry.space_group_name_H-M   'P 1'
#
loop_
_entity.id
_entity.type
_entity.pdbx_description
1 polymer ?
#
loop_
_entity_poly.entity_id
_entity_poly.type
_entity_poly.pdbx_seq_one_letter_code
_entity_poly.pdbx_strand_id
1 'polypeptide(L)'
;MQEIVTKLIESIEKGNYSVAIIIIFVGLVFNYRSIIEFIDSRKKVKILQLEKILESTKIKGVDRELSESELIKEQFKSTLGLSVEKEFREAIIKAHQHTKGELDFVHFQRALPYLEYENNTLKVHISKFEYIGCILNIISSISICLIGYGLFIYALFHFSWSTFSPIMGLVLLSIFIGFVFLYEIRHIISAKKILKELEHQENKTIY
;
A
#
# COMPACT_ATOMS: atom_id res chain seq x y z
N MET A 1 23.93 -9.15 -19.65
CA MET A 1 22.55 -8.73 -19.97
C MET A 1 22.04 -9.37 -21.26
N GLN A 2 22.73 -9.23 -22.39
CA GLN A 2 22.31 -9.83 -23.67
C GLN A 2 22.09 -11.34 -23.57
N GLU A 3 22.99 -12.08 -22.93
CA GLU A 3 22.85 -13.55 -22.77
C GLU A 3 21.62 -13.98 -21.93
N ILE A 4 21.21 -13.18 -20.94
CA ILE A 4 20.02 -13.44 -20.11
C ILE A 4 18.76 -13.18 -20.93
N VAL A 5 18.76 -12.10 -21.74
CA VAL A 5 17.64 -11.76 -22.63
C VAL A 5 17.47 -12.83 -23.71
N THR A 6 18.56 -13.30 -24.31
CA THR A 6 18.52 -14.40 -25.29
C THR A 6 17.99 -15.69 -24.68
N LYS A 7 18.46 -16.06 -23.47
CA LYS A 7 17.94 -17.24 -22.74
C LYS A 7 16.47 -17.08 -22.33
N LEU A 8 16.00 -15.86 -22.06
CA LEU A 8 14.60 -15.58 -21.77
C LEU A 8 13.73 -15.79 -23.03
N ILE A 9 14.14 -15.22 -24.17
CA ILE A 9 13.45 -15.35 -25.45
C ILE A 9 13.38 -16.82 -25.87
N GLU A 10 14.50 -17.54 -25.79
CA GLU A 10 14.54 -18.98 -26.10
C GLU A 10 13.63 -19.80 -25.17
N SER A 11 13.53 -19.43 -23.89
CA SER A 11 12.67 -20.15 -22.94
C SER A 11 11.19 -19.93 -23.24
N ILE A 12 10.82 -18.75 -23.71
CA ILE A 12 9.45 -18.42 -24.15
C ILE A 12 9.13 -19.16 -25.45
N GLU A 13 10.02 -19.13 -26.44
CA GLU A 13 9.83 -19.80 -27.74
C GLU A 13 9.75 -21.33 -27.60
N LYS A 14 10.52 -21.92 -26.68
CA LYS A 14 10.49 -23.35 -26.38
C LYS A 14 9.31 -23.77 -25.50
N GLY A 15 8.41 -22.85 -25.14
CA GLY A 15 7.25 -23.11 -24.28
C GLY A 15 7.60 -23.44 -22.83
N ASN A 16 8.85 -23.19 -22.40
CA ASN A 16 9.32 -23.44 -21.04
C ASN A 16 9.11 -22.20 -20.16
N TYR A 17 7.84 -21.89 -19.89
CA TYR A 17 7.43 -20.72 -19.12
C TYR A 17 8.00 -20.73 -17.69
N SER A 18 8.22 -21.90 -17.10
CA SER A 18 8.81 -22.04 -15.76
C SER A 18 10.23 -21.44 -15.69
N VAL A 19 11.08 -21.73 -16.68
CA VAL A 19 12.44 -21.17 -16.75
C VAL A 19 12.41 -19.66 -17.01
N ALA A 20 11.52 -19.19 -17.88
CA ALA A 20 11.35 -17.76 -18.13
C ALA A 20 10.95 -16.99 -16.86
N ILE A 21 9.99 -17.51 -16.08
CA ILE A 21 9.55 -16.92 -14.81
C ILE A 21 10.71 -16.87 -13.80
N ILE A 22 11.50 -17.94 -13.68
CA ILE A 22 12.66 -17.97 -12.79
C ILE A 22 13.68 -16.90 -13.19
N ILE A 23 13.99 -16.77 -14.49
CA ILE A 23 14.93 -15.75 -14.97
C ILE A 23 14.43 -14.34 -14.66
N ILE A 24 13.13 -14.06 -14.86
CA ILE A 24 12.52 -12.77 -14.51
C ILE A 24 12.63 -12.51 -13.02
N PHE A 25 12.26 -13.49 -12.19
CA PHE A 25 12.28 -13.35 -10.73
C PHE A 25 13.69 -13.08 -10.20
N VAL A 26 14.68 -13.86 -10.68
CA VAL A 26 16.10 -13.67 -10.35
C VAL A 26 16.56 -12.28 -10.81
N GLY A 27 16.22 -11.86 -12.02
CA GLY A 27 16.52 -10.53 -12.53
C GLY A 27 15.95 -9.41 -11.64
N LEU A 28 14.71 -9.54 -11.19
CA LEU A 28 14.06 -8.58 -10.28
C LEU A 28 14.76 -8.54 -8.91
N VAL A 29 15.13 -9.69 -8.34
CA VAL A 29 15.80 -9.77 -7.04
C VAL A 29 17.20 -9.14 -7.11
N PHE A 30 18.00 -9.47 -8.12
CA PHE A 30 19.35 -8.90 -8.27
C PHE A 30 19.33 -7.41 -8.58
N ASN A 31 18.31 -6.92 -9.30
CA ASN A 31 18.15 -5.49 -9.60
C ASN A 31 17.25 -4.76 -8.60
N TYR A 32 16.82 -5.40 -7.51
CA TYR A 32 15.88 -4.84 -6.55
C TYR A 32 16.35 -3.49 -6.01
N ARG A 33 17.64 -3.38 -5.70
CA ARG A 33 18.25 -2.13 -5.24
C ARG A 33 18.14 -1.02 -6.28
N SER A 34 18.49 -1.30 -7.54
CA SER A 34 18.39 -0.32 -8.63
C SER A 34 16.94 0.09 -8.90
N ILE A 35 15.99 -0.84 -8.77
CA ILE A 35 14.56 -0.56 -8.92
C ILE A 35 14.08 0.36 -7.80
N ILE A 36 14.49 0.11 -6.54
CA ILE A 36 14.16 1.00 -5.42
C ILE A 36 14.77 2.37 -5.60
N GLU A 37 16.06 2.45 -5.92
CA GLU A 37 16.76 3.72 -6.13
C GLU A 37 16.10 4.52 -7.28
N PHE A 38 15.67 3.84 -8.35
CA PHE A 38 14.91 4.46 -9.43
C PHE A 38 13.57 5.02 -8.95
N ILE A 39 12.79 4.24 -8.19
CA ILE A 39 11.49 4.69 -7.63
C ILE A 39 11.69 5.87 -6.67
N ASP A 40 12.70 5.83 -5.81
CA ASP A 40 13.00 6.89 -4.85
C ASP A 40 13.51 8.16 -5.54
N SER A 41 14.35 8.02 -6.57
CA SER A 41 14.80 9.17 -7.37
C SER A 41 13.61 9.89 -8.01
N ARG A 42 12.63 9.14 -8.55
CA ARG A 42 11.42 9.71 -9.15
C ARG A 42 10.58 10.47 -8.15
N LYS A 43 10.44 9.97 -6.91
CA LYS A 43 9.74 10.69 -5.83
C LYS A 43 10.43 12.02 -5.48
N LYS A 44 11.77 12.04 -5.48
CA LYS A 44 12.57 13.22 -5.11
C LYS A 44 12.65 14.29 -6.20
N VAL A 45 12.45 13.95 -7.48
CA VAL A 45 12.55 14.92 -8.60
C VAL A 45 11.61 16.12 -8.40
N LYS A 46 10.34 15.89 -8.02
CA LYS A 46 9.38 16.98 -7.82
C LYS A 46 9.78 17.88 -6.64
N ILE A 47 10.27 17.28 -5.54
CA ILE A 47 10.78 18.01 -4.36
C ILE A 47 11.97 18.89 -4.76
N LEU A 48 12.96 18.33 -5.45
CA LEU A 48 14.15 19.06 -5.91
C LEU A 48 13.81 20.19 -6.89
N GLN A 49 12.80 20.01 -7.73
CA GLN A 49 12.32 21.07 -8.64
C GLN A 49 11.67 22.21 -7.86
N LEU A 50 10.81 21.90 -6.87
CA LEU A 50 10.17 22.90 -6.02
C LEU A 50 11.19 23.65 -5.16
N GLU A 51 12.20 22.96 -4.62
CA GLU A 51 13.32 23.58 -3.90
C GLU A 51 14.08 24.58 -4.78
N LYS A 52 14.46 24.18 -6.01
CA LYS A 52 15.14 25.08 -6.97
C LYS A 52 14.31 26.29 -7.37
N ILE A 53 12.99 26.10 -7.50
CA ILE A 53 12.03 27.17 -7.80
C ILE A 53 12.04 28.19 -6.64
N LEU A 54 11.97 27.72 -5.39
CA LEU A 54 11.96 28.56 -4.19
C LEU A 54 13.31 29.25 -3.90
N GLU A 55 14.42 28.66 -4.33
CA GLU A 55 15.75 29.28 -4.29
C GLU A 55 15.88 30.44 -5.29
N SER A 56 15.05 30.49 -6.33
CA SER A 56 15.10 31.56 -7.33
C SER A 56 14.49 32.87 -6.79
N THR A 57 15.22 33.98 -6.91
CA THR A 57 14.74 35.32 -6.51
C THR A 57 13.65 35.90 -7.41
N LYS A 58 13.28 35.17 -8.48
CA LYS A 58 12.28 35.57 -9.47
C LYS A 58 10.84 35.36 -9.00
N ILE A 59 10.63 34.49 -8.00
CA ILE A 59 9.29 34.14 -7.51
C ILE A 59 9.02 34.91 -6.22
N LYS A 60 7.94 35.70 -6.21
CA LYS A 60 7.55 36.56 -5.10
C LYS A 60 6.04 36.52 -4.87
N GLY A 61 5.62 36.82 -3.64
CA GLY A 61 4.21 36.89 -3.27
C GLY A 61 3.52 35.52 -3.38
N VAL A 62 2.33 35.53 -3.98
CA VAL A 62 1.41 34.38 -4.04
C VAL A 62 2.05 33.13 -4.66
N ASP A 63 2.85 33.27 -5.71
CA ASP A 63 3.50 32.12 -6.37
C ASP A 63 4.52 31.42 -5.46
N ARG A 64 5.14 32.17 -4.55
CA ARG A 64 6.08 31.62 -3.56
C ARG A 64 5.32 30.81 -2.51
N GLU A 65 4.25 31.38 -1.95
CA GLU A 65 3.42 30.71 -0.95
C GLU A 65 2.80 29.42 -1.49
N LEU A 66 2.34 29.44 -2.74
CA LEU A 66 1.82 28.25 -3.42
C LEU A 66 2.90 27.17 -3.57
N SER A 67 4.11 27.56 -3.98
CA SER A 67 5.24 26.66 -4.16
C SER A 67 5.73 26.07 -2.82
N GLU A 68 5.73 26.85 -1.75
CA GLU A 68 6.04 26.39 -0.39
C GLU A 68 4.98 25.39 0.10
N SER A 69 3.70 25.68 -0.12
CA SER A 69 2.60 24.76 0.23
C SER A 69 2.71 23.41 -0.48
N GLU A 70 2.98 23.43 -1.79
CA GLU A 70 3.19 22.22 -2.60
C GLU A 70 4.47 21.47 -2.19
N LEU A 71 5.55 22.16 -1.83
CA LEU A 71 6.77 21.52 -1.32
C LEU A 71 6.48 20.77 -0.02
N ILE A 72 5.82 21.40 0.95
CA ILE A 72 5.46 20.76 2.22
C ILE A 72 4.52 19.57 1.97
N LYS A 73 3.60 19.67 1.01
CA LYS A 73 2.69 18.57 0.63
C LYS A 73 3.46 17.38 0.06
N GLU A 74 4.40 17.60 -0.85
CA GLU A 74 5.22 16.53 -1.42
C GLU A 74 6.18 15.92 -0.38
N GLN A 75 6.76 16.72 0.51
CA GLN A 75 7.56 16.21 1.63
C GLN A 75 6.73 15.36 2.59
N PHE A 76 5.51 15.81 2.92
CA PHE A 76 4.57 15.06 3.76
C PHE A 76 4.17 13.73 3.10
N LYS A 77 3.86 13.76 1.80
CA LYS A 77 3.57 12.56 1.01
C LYS A 77 4.77 11.62 0.92
N SER A 78 5.97 12.13 0.74
CA SER A 78 7.18 11.32 0.67
C SER A 78 7.53 10.67 2.01
N THR A 79 7.27 11.36 3.11
CA THR A 79 7.65 10.91 4.46
C THR A 79 6.59 9.99 5.07
N LEU A 80 5.31 10.35 4.93
CA LEU A 80 4.19 9.70 5.61
C LEU A 80 3.24 8.98 4.65
N GLY A 81 3.46 9.08 3.33
CA GLY A 81 2.63 8.41 2.33
C GLY A 81 1.23 9.00 2.17
N LEU A 82 0.98 10.19 2.73
CA LEU A 82 -0.32 10.87 2.76
C LEU A 82 -0.33 12.04 1.77
N SER A 83 -1.26 12.01 0.82
CA SER A 83 -1.46 13.08 -0.17
C SER A 83 -2.78 13.78 0.09
N VAL A 84 -2.77 14.73 1.02
CA VAL A 84 -3.96 15.47 1.48
C VAL A 84 -3.73 16.98 1.43
N GLU A 85 -4.83 17.75 1.46
CA GLU A 85 -4.81 19.21 1.53
C GLU A 85 -4.26 19.70 2.88
N LYS A 86 -3.93 20.99 2.96
CA LYS A 86 -3.22 21.58 4.10
C LYS A 86 -4.03 21.43 5.39
N GLU A 87 -5.30 21.76 5.35
CA GLU A 87 -6.23 21.76 6.48
C GLU A 87 -6.43 20.34 7.01
N PHE A 88 -6.61 19.39 6.08
CA PHE A 88 -6.73 17.98 6.40
C PHE A 88 -5.41 17.43 7.00
N ARG A 89 -4.26 17.77 6.41
CA ARG A 89 -2.94 17.43 6.96
C ARG A 89 -2.78 17.93 8.39
N GLU A 90 -3.11 19.20 8.65
CA GLU A 90 -3.02 19.80 9.97
C GLU A 90 -3.96 19.10 10.97
N ALA A 91 -5.16 18.72 10.54
CA ALA A 91 -6.09 17.95 11.35
C ALA A 91 -5.56 16.55 11.70
N ILE A 92 -4.94 15.85 10.74
CA ILE A 92 -4.29 14.56 10.97
C ILE A 92 -3.12 14.70 11.96
N ILE A 93 -2.27 15.71 11.78
CA ILE A 93 -1.13 15.97 12.68
C ILE A 93 -1.63 16.23 14.10
N LYS A 94 -2.66 17.08 14.25
CA LYS A 94 -3.29 17.35 15.55
C LYS A 94 -3.85 16.07 16.15
N ALA A 95 -4.66 15.30 15.41
CA ALA A 95 -5.22 14.04 15.90
C ALA A 95 -4.12 13.07 16.36
N HIS A 96 -3.05 12.91 15.57
CA HIS A 96 -1.89 12.09 15.90
C HIS A 96 -1.19 12.55 17.19
N GLN A 97 -0.95 13.85 17.37
CA GLN A 97 -0.32 14.40 18.58
C GLN A 97 -1.11 14.09 19.85
N HIS A 98 -2.44 14.08 19.77
CA HIS A 98 -3.31 13.77 20.91
C HIS A 98 -3.28 12.28 21.30
N THR A 99 -2.91 11.39 20.38
CA THR A 99 -2.79 9.95 20.67
C THR A 99 -1.58 9.60 21.55
N LYS A 100 -0.65 10.54 21.78
CA LYS A 100 0.59 10.32 22.57
C LYS A 100 1.41 9.09 22.12
N GLY A 101 1.33 8.74 20.84
CA GLY A 101 2.05 7.60 20.24
C GLY A 101 1.26 6.28 20.23
N GLU A 102 -0.02 6.28 20.63
CA GLU A 102 -0.86 5.08 20.53
C GLU A 102 -1.23 4.73 19.07
N LEU A 103 -1.25 5.72 18.17
CA LEU A 103 -1.51 5.52 16.74
C LEU A 103 -0.41 6.13 15.88
N ASP A 104 0.34 5.27 15.17
CA ASP A 104 1.29 5.71 14.15
C ASP A 104 0.59 6.36 12.94
N PHE A 105 1.29 7.26 12.24
CA PHE A 105 0.83 7.84 10.96
C PHE A 105 0.44 6.80 9.91
N VAL A 106 1.00 5.59 9.97
CA VAL A 106 0.62 4.49 9.07
C VAL A 106 -0.85 4.11 9.22
N HIS A 107 -1.45 4.28 10.40
CA HIS A 107 -2.88 4.07 10.59
C HIS A 107 -3.70 5.13 9.85
N PHE A 108 -3.29 6.40 9.91
CA PHE A 108 -3.92 7.48 9.16
C PHE A 108 -3.76 7.29 7.65
N GLN A 109 -2.58 6.84 7.20
CA GLN A 109 -2.34 6.48 5.80
C GLN A 109 -3.29 5.39 5.30
N ARG A 110 -3.46 4.31 6.08
CA ARG A 110 -4.35 3.21 5.72
C ARG A 110 -5.82 3.61 5.78
N ALA A 111 -6.18 4.45 6.75
CA ALA A 111 -7.55 4.90 6.95
C ALA A 111 -7.98 6.02 6.00
N LEU A 112 -7.06 6.58 5.19
CA LEU A 112 -7.33 7.72 4.33
C LEU A 112 -8.63 7.62 3.49
N PRO A 113 -9.00 6.46 2.91
CA PRO A 113 -10.27 6.33 2.17
C PRO A 113 -11.53 6.56 3.01
N TYR A 114 -11.43 6.45 4.34
CA TYR A 114 -12.51 6.59 5.32
C TYR A 114 -12.40 7.88 6.14
N LEU A 115 -11.35 8.66 5.92
CA LEU A 115 -11.15 9.92 6.63
C LEU A 115 -11.77 11.07 5.82
N GLU A 116 -12.59 11.85 6.49
CA GLU A 116 -13.22 13.05 5.94
C GLU A 116 -12.83 14.25 6.79
N TYR A 117 -12.66 15.39 6.14
CA TYR A 117 -12.42 16.65 6.82
C TYR A 117 -13.59 17.60 6.55
N GLU A 118 -14.46 17.76 7.55
CA GLU A 118 -15.67 18.57 7.46
C GLU A 118 -15.81 19.45 8.70
N ASN A 119 -16.30 20.68 8.53
CA ASN A 119 -16.53 21.64 9.62
C ASN A 119 -15.30 21.86 10.52
N ASN A 120 -14.11 21.91 9.91
CA ASN A 120 -12.82 21.98 10.60
C ASN A 120 -12.49 20.80 11.53
N THR A 121 -13.21 19.69 11.41
CA THR A 121 -13.04 18.48 12.22
C THR A 121 -12.69 17.29 11.36
N LEU A 122 -11.77 16.45 11.86
CA LEU A 122 -11.46 15.17 11.26
C LEU A 122 -12.53 14.16 11.69
N LYS A 123 -13.18 13.52 10.72
CA LYS A 123 -14.19 12.48 10.94
C LYS A 123 -13.79 11.19 10.25
N VAL A 124 -14.29 10.09 10.78
CA VAL A 124 -14.15 8.76 10.17
C VAL A 124 -15.54 8.32 9.71
N HIS A 125 -15.73 8.17 8.41
CA HIS A 125 -16.96 7.62 7.83
C HIS A 125 -16.69 6.19 7.35
N ILE A 126 -17.40 5.23 7.93
CA ILE A 126 -17.39 3.83 7.49
C ILE A 126 -18.83 3.44 7.19
N SER A 127 -19.13 3.23 5.91
CA SER A 127 -20.45 2.81 5.46
C SER A 127 -20.74 1.36 5.88
N LYS A 128 -22.03 1.04 6.01
CA LYS A 128 -22.48 -0.34 6.29
C LYS A 128 -22.04 -1.32 5.20
N PHE A 129 -21.98 -0.87 3.94
CA PHE A 129 -21.54 -1.69 2.81
C PHE A 129 -20.07 -2.06 2.91
N GLU A 130 -19.21 -1.14 3.36
CA GLU A 130 -17.78 -1.43 3.57
C GLU A 130 -17.56 -2.41 4.71
N TYR A 131 -18.38 -2.31 5.77
CA TYR A 131 -18.34 -3.29 6.85
C TYR A 131 -18.75 -4.70 6.37
N ILE A 132 -19.80 -4.79 5.54
CA ILE A 132 -20.20 -6.06 4.91
C ILE A 132 -19.08 -6.56 3.98
N GLY A 133 -18.47 -5.69 3.19
CA GLY A 133 -17.32 -6.00 2.34
C GLY A 133 -16.15 -6.56 3.14
N CYS A 134 -15.85 -6.00 4.32
CA CYS A 134 -14.86 -6.53 5.24
C CYS A 134 -15.15 -7.98 5.65
N ILE A 135 -16.41 -8.28 5.99
CA ILE A 135 -16.83 -9.63 6.37
C ILE A 135 -16.71 -10.58 5.18
N LEU A 136 -17.15 -10.15 3.99
CA LEU A 136 -17.03 -10.93 2.76
C LEU A 136 -15.57 -11.22 2.40
N ASN A 137 -14.65 -10.26 2.58
CA ASN A 137 -13.22 -10.45 2.36
C ASN A 137 -12.63 -11.47 3.35
N ILE A 138 -13.05 -11.46 4.62
CA ILE A 138 -12.64 -12.47 5.62
C ILE A 138 -13.11 -13.86 5.19
N ILE A 139 -14.41 -13.99 4.88
CA ILE A 139 -15.00 -15.27 4.47
C ILE A 139 -14.31 -15.77 3.20
N SER A 140 -14.15 -14.92 2.19
CA SER A 140 -13.50 -15.26 0.92
C SER A 140 -12.05 -15.69 1.12
N SER A 141 -11.28 -14.98 1.95
CA SER A 141 -9.91 -15.36 2.29
C SER A 141 -9.85 -16.76 2.93
N ILE A 142 -10.69 -17.03 3.93
CA ILE A 142 -10.74 -18.34 4.59
C ILE A 142 -11.13 -19.42 3.58
N SER A 143 -12.18 -19.20 2.78
CA SER A 143 -12.63 -20.16 1.76
C SER A 143 -11.55 -20.48 0.73
N ILE A 144 -10.84 -19.47 0.22
CA ILE A 144 -9.78 -19.66 -0.77
C ILE A 144 -8.57 -20.38 -0.16
N CYS A 145 -8.19 -20.04 1.08
CA CYS A 145 -7.12 -20.75 1.79
C CYS A 145 -7.49 -22.22 2.04
N LEU A 146 -8.75 -22.52 2.37
CA LEU A 146 -9.24 -23.89 2.52
C LEU A 146 -9.21 -24.67 1.20
N ILE A 147 -9.59 -24.03 0.08
CA ILE A 147 -9.46 -24.64 -1.26
C ILE A 147 -7.99 -24.94 -1.56
N GLY A 148 -7.09 -23.98 -1.31
CA GLY A 148 -5.64 -24.18 -1.48
C GLY A 148 -5.12 -25.34 -0.62
N TYR A 149 -5.56 -25.43 0.63
CA TYR A 149 -5.21 -26.55 1.51
C TYR A 149 -5.76 -27.89 1.02
N GLY A 150 -7.00 -27.93 0.52
CA GLY A 150 -7.58 -29.12 -0.09
C GLY A 150 -6.82 -29.58 -1.35
N LEU A 151 -6.42 -28.64 -2.21
CA LEU A 151 -5.59 -28.91 -3.38
C LEU A 151 -4.21 -29.45 -2.98
N PHE A 152 -3.64 -28.93 -1.89
CA PHE A 152 -2.38 -29.43 -1.35
C PHE A 152 -2.50 -30.89 -0.88
N ILE A 153 -3.54 -31.22 -0.12
CA ILE A 153 -3.83 -32.60 0.30
C ILE A 153 -4.01 -33.50 -0.93
N TYR A 154 -4.78 -33.06 -1.93
CA TYR A 154 -4.99 -33.80 -3.17
C TYR A 154 -3.67 -34.09 -3.90
N ALA A 155 -2.77 -33.10 -3.98
CA ALA A 155 -1.46 -33.26 -4.60
C ALA A 155 -0.58 -34.31 -3.88
N LEU A 156 -0.69 -34.42 -2.55
CA LEU A 156 0.05 -35.42 -1.77
C LEU A 156 -0.44 -36.85 -2.05
N PHE A 157 -1.74 -37.06 -2.22
CA PHE A 157 -2.31 -38.39 -2.50
C PHE A 157 -2.09 -38.85 -3.94
N HIS A 158 -2.03 -37.93 -4.90
CA HIS A 158 -1.88 -38.22 -6.33
C HIS A 158 -0.50 -37.82 -6.88
N PHE A 159 0.55 -38.13 -6.11
CA PHE A 159 1.91 -37.69 -6.41
C PHE A 159 2.42 -38.27 -7.73
N SER A 160 2.43 -37.44 -8.77
CA SER A 160 3.21 -37.61 -9.99
C SER A 160 3.89 -36.28 -10.30
N TRP A 161 5.13 -36.28 -10.78
CA TRP A 161 5.86 -35.02 -11.02
C TRP A 161 5.12 -34.09 -12.01
N SER A 162 4.45 -34.68 -13.00
CA SER A 162 3.63 -33.98 -13.99
C SER A 162 2.37 -33.32 -13.41
N THR A 163 1.77 -33.88 -12.36
CA THR A 163 0.57 -33.31 -11.70
C THR A 163 0.93 -32.41 -10.52
N PHE A 164 2.03 -32.73 -9.82
CA PHE A 164 2.44 -32.03 -8.62
C PHE A 164 2.85 -30.59 -8.89
N SER A 165 3.65 -30.34 -9.93
CA SER A 165 4.13 -28.99 -10.27
C SER A 165 2.99 -27.99 -10.53
N PRO A 166 2.00 -28.25 -11.41
CA PRO A 166 0.92 -27.30 -11.66
C PRO A 166 -0.02 -27.14 -10.45
N ILE A 167 -0.31 -28.22 -9.70
CA ILE A 167 -1.19 -28.12 -8.52
C ILE A 167 -0.52 -27.29 -7.42
N MET A 168 0.78 -27.46 -7.19
CA MET A 168 1.52 -26.63 -6.23
C MET A 168 1.48 -25.15 -6.61
N GLY A 169 1.54 -24.82 -7.90
CA GLY A 169 1.34 -23.45 -8.39
C GLY A 169 -0.03 -22.88 -8.00
N LEU A 170 -1.10 -23.67 -8.16
CA LEU A 170 -2.46 -23.27 -7.75
C LEU A 170 -2.61 -23.14 -6.23
N VAL A 171 -1.95 -24.00 -5.45
CA VAL A 171 -1.93 -23.90 -3.98
C VAL A 171 -1.32 -22.57 -3.55
N LEU A 172 -0.11 -22.26 -4.06
CA LEU A 172 0.58 -21.01 -3.75
C LEU A 172 -0.23 -19.78 -4.19
N LEU A 173 -0.83 -19.83 -5.38
CA LEU A 173 -1.68 -18.76 -5.88
C LEU A 173 -2.91 -18.55 -4.99
N SER A 174 -3.57 -19.63 -4.55
CA SER A 174 -4.74 -19.55 -3.67
C SER A 174 -4.37 -18.91 -2.33
N ILE A 175 -3.27 -19.36 -1.72
CA ILE A 175 -2.75 -18.77 -0.47
C ILE A 175 -2.43 -17.28 -0.67
N PHE A 176 -1.75 -16.94 -1.77
CA PHE A 176 -1.42 -15.56 -2.10
C PHE A 176 -2.67 -14.67 -2.23
N ILE A 177 -3.69 -15.13 -2.97
CA ILE A 177 -4.96 -14.40 -3.10
C ILE A 177 -5.66 -14.26 -1.74
N GLY A 178 -5.65 -15.31 -0.92
CA GLY A 178 -6.17 -15.27 0.45
C GLY A 178 -5.49 -14.20 1.31
N PHE A 179 -4.17 -14.03 1.19
CA PHE A 179 -3.42 -12.96 1.85
C PHE A 179 -3.76 -11.57 1.31
N VAL A 180 -3.97 -11.42 0.00
CA VAL A 180 -4.37 -10.14 -0.60
C VAL A 180 -5.69 -9.66 -0.01
N PHE A 181 -6.71 -10.53 0.08
CA PHE A 181 -7.98 -10.19 0.72
C PHE A 181 -7.83 -9.79 2.20
N LEU A 182 -6.96 -10.46 2.95
CA LEU A 182 -6.67 -10.07 4.35
C LEU A 182 -5.96 -8.72 4.45
N TYR A 183 -5.11 -8.40 3.47
CA TYR A 183 -4.40 -7.13 3.45
C TYR A 183 -5.34 -5.94 3.32
N GLU A 184 -6.41 -6.06 2.51
CA GLU A 184 -7.41 -5.00 2.33
C GLU A 184 -8.14 -4.64 3.63
N ILE A 185 -8.36 -5.61 4.52
CA ILE A 185 -9.05 -5.39 5.80
C ILE A 185 -8.32 -4.39 6.71
N ARG A 186 -6.99 -4.26 6.54
CA ARG A 186 -6.15 -3.38 7.37
C ARG A 186 -6.56 -1.91 7.29
N HIS A 187 -7.17 -1.49 6.18
CA HIS A 187 -7.67 -0.14 5.99
C HIS A 187 -8.82 0.15 6.97
N ILE A 188 -9.83 -0.71 7.02
CA ILE A 188 -10.99 -0.59 7.92
C ILE A 188 -10.57 -0.73 9.39
N ILE A 189 -9.67 -1.66 9.71
CA ILE A 189 -9.16 -1.80 11.09
C ILE A 189 -8.49 -0.51 11.54
N SER A 190 -7.68 0.11 10.69
CA SER A 190 -6.99 1.37 11.01
C SER A 190 -8.00 2.52 11.18
N ALA A 191 -9.02 2.60 10.31
CA ALA A 191 -10.08 3.59 10.43
C ALA A 191 -10.86 3.44 11.75
N LYS A 192 -11.23 2.21 12.14
CA LYS A 192 -11.89 1.95 13.43
C LYS A 192 -11.03 2.33 14.64
N LYS A 193 -9.72 2.13 14.57
CA LYS A 193 -8.81 2.57 15.64
C LYS A 193 -8.79 4.09 15.78
N ILE A 194 -8.71 4.81 14.65
CA ILE A 194 -8.75 6.27 14.65
C ILE A 194 -10.10 6.78 15.15
N LEU A 195 -11.22 6.17 14.72
CA LEU A 195 -12.55 6.54 15.18
C LEU A 195 -12.67 6.48 16.71
N LYS A 196 -12.25 5.35 17.30
CA LYS A 196 -12.27 5.19 18.76
C LYS A 196 -11.43 6.24 19.48
N GLU A 197 -10.29 6.60 18.90
CA GLU A 197 -9.40 7.59 19.49
C GLU A 197 -9.98 9.01 19.36
N LEU A 198 -10.61 9.35 18.25
CA LEU A 198 -11.32 10.62 18.07
C LEU A 198 -12.51 10.74 19.03
N GLU A 199 -13.32 9.69 19.19
CA GLU A 199 -14.42 9.63 20.16
C GLU A 199 -13.92 9.80 21.60
N HIS A 200 -12.78 9.20 21.94
CA HIS A 200 -12.14 9.36 23.26
C HIS A 200 -11.67 10.79 23.51
N GLN A 201 -11.14 11.46 22.48
CA GLN A 201 -10.70 12.85 22.56
C GLN A 201 -11.87 13.83 22.72
N GLU A 202 -12.97 13.60 21.98
CA GLU A 202 -14.19 14.41 22.10
C GLU A 202 -14.77 14.33 23.52
N ASN A 203 -14.86 13.12 24.08
CA ASN A 203 -15.36 12.92 25.45
C ASN A 203 -14.47 13.58 26.52
N LYS A 204 -13.16 13.70 26.29
CA LYS A 204 -12.23 14.39 27.22
C LYS A 204 -12.30 15.91 27.16
N THR A 205 -12.80 16.48 26.06
CA THR A 205 -12.84 17.93 25.86
C THR A 205 -14.11 18.56 26.47
N ILE A 206 -15.08 17.73 26.83
CA ILE A 206 -16.38 18.14 27.41
C ILE A 206 -16.32 18.28 28.96
N TYR A 207 -15.21 17.92 29.60
CA TYR A 207 -14.96 18.08 31.04
C TYR A 207 -13.85 19.09 31.31
#